data_AF-A0A1W2H7C9-F1
#
_entry.id   AF-A0A1W2H7C9-F1
#
_cell.length_a   1.000
_cell.length_b   1.000
_cell.length_c   1.000
_cell.angle_alpha   90.00
_cell.angle_beta   90.00
_cell.angle_gamma   90.00
#
_symmetry.space_group_name_H-M   'P 1'
#
loop_
_entity.id
_entity.type
_entity.pdbx_description
1 polymer ?
#
loop_
_entity_poly.entity_id
_entity_poly.type
_entity_poly.pdbx_seq_one_letter_code
_entity_poly.pdbx_strand_id
1 'polypeptide(L)'
;MRYAIVNGTKTEATKGLKGICPSCRSELIAKCGERKINHWAHIGVRSCDPWWEPETEWHRTWKSNYPVEWQEVFLTDEETDEKHIADIRTSHNLVVEFQHSYLDKAERTSRERFYKNMVWIVDGTRLKRDYPRFLKGRENFRNTNMRGIFKVDLIEEVFPENWLTSSVPVIFDFKVLGTIDNINDFRNLLYCLIPVRIGRYAILAEIPRKAFINASIDGSWSLRVQEFIENLTQPKPERQNQIPEPQVQVRKNEPSHYFDPRKNKFIKKRRL
;
A
#
# COMPACT_ATOMS: atom_id res chain seq x y z
N MET A 1 4.05 13.10 20.82
CA MET A 1 2.59 13.07 20.63
C MET A 1 2.13 14.42 20.12
N ARG A 2 1.16 14.46 19.22
CA ARG A 2 0.55 15.68 18.67
C ARG A 2 -0.54 16.21 19.60
N TYR A 3 -1.29 15.33 20.26
CA TYR A 3 -2.42 15.71 21.12
C TYR A 3 -2.22 15.35 22.60
N ALA A 4 -2.85 16.14 23.47
CA ALA A 4 -3.04 15.88 24.89
C ALA A 4 -4.47 16.28 25.30
N ILE A 5 -4.92 15.85 26.48
CA ILE A 5 -6.19 16.31 27.05
C ILE A 5 -5.93 17.59 27.85
N VAL A 6 -6.57 18.68 27.47
CA VAL A 6 -6.56 19.97 28.18
C VAL A 6 -8.02 20.34 28.44
N ASN A 7 -8.41 20.50 29.71
CA ASN A 7 -9.79 20.79 30.12
C ASN A 7 -10.85 19.81 29.54
N GLY A 8 -10.49 18.52 29.44
CA GLY A 8 -11.37 17.49 28.86
C GLY A 8 -11.39 17.45 27.33
N THR A 9 -10.66 18.32 26.64
CA THR A 9 -10.63 18.40 25.18
C THR A 9 -9.28 17.96 24.61
N LYS A 10 -9.31 17.19 23.53
CA LYS A 10 -8.11 16.79 22.77
C LYS A 10 -7.54 18.00 22.06
N THR A 11 -6.33 18.39 22.44
CA THR A 11 -5.74 19.69 22.10
C THR A 11 -4.31 19.53 21.60
N GLU A 12 -3.95 20.27 20.54
CA GLU A 12 -2.58 20.32 20.02
C GLU A 12 -1.62 21.06 20.95
N ALA A 13 -0.33 20.74 20.84
CA ALA A 13 0.71 21.37 21.64
C ALA A 13 0.81 22.87 21.32
N THR A 14 0.36 23.70 22.27
CA THR A 14 0.45 25.16 22.20
C THR A 14 1.35 25.67 23.31
N LYS A 15 2.18 26.66 23.00
CA LYS A 15 3.26 27.14 23.89
C LYS A 15 2.71 27.52 25.27
N GLY A 16 3.34 27.00 26.31
CA GLY A 16 3.00 27.29 27.70
C GLY A 16 1.90 26.42 28.29
N LEU A 17 1.23 25.58 27.50
CA LEU A 17 0.21 24.67 28.01
C LEU A 17 0.82 23.45 28.71
N LYS A 18 0.07 22.96 29.70
CA LYS A 18 0.18 21.62 30.26
C LYS A 18 -1.06 20.83 29.89
N GLY A 19 -0.92 19.52 29.72
CA GLY A 19 -2.01 18.63 29.40
C GLY A 19 -1.83 17.28 30.07
N ILE A 20 -2.81 16.41 29.89
CA ILE A 20 -2.80 15.04 30.40
C ILE A 20 -2.64 14.06 29.24
N CYS A 21 -1.73 13.11 29.37
CA CYS A 21 -1.56 12.03 28.41
C CYS A 21 -2.84 11.19 28.36
N PRO A 22 -3.46 11.02 27.18
CA PRO A 22 -4.69 10.24 27.11
C PRO A 22 -4.45 8.73 27.34
N SER A 23 -3.23 8.20 27.18
CA SER A 23 -2.87 6.82 27.57
C SER A 23 -2.68 6.68 29.09
N CYS A 24 -1.56 7.17 29.60
CA CYS A 24 -1.08 6.86 30.95
C CYS A 24 -1.54 7.86 32.00
N ARG A 25 -2.32 8.86 31.60
CA ARG A 25 -2.87 9.93 32.46
C ARG A 25 -1.81 10.78 33.17
N SER A 26 -0.53 10.63 32.79
CA SER A 26 0.56 11.45 33.31
C SER A 26 0.57 12.84 32.69
N GLU A 27 1.17 13.80 33.39
CA GLU A 27 1.30 15.17 32.90
C GLU A 27 2.22 15.27 31.66
N LEU A 28 1.80 16.11 30.72
CA LEU A 28 2.50 16.47 29.50
C LEU A 28 2.79 17.97 29.49
N ILE A 29 3.94 18.33 28.95
CA ILE A 29 4.33 19.72 28.65
C ILE A 29 4.37 19.95 27.14
N ALA A 30 3.83 21.09 26.70
CA ALA A 30 3.94 21.49 25.31
C ALA A 30 5.36 21.96 25.01
N LYS A 31 6.03 21.29 24.07
CA LYS A 31 7.32 21.70 23.50
C LYS A 31 7.07 22.38 22.16
N CYS A 32 7.24 23.70 22.15
CA CYS A 32 7.01 24.53 20.98
C CYS A 32 8.26 25.36 20.68
N GLY A 33 8.68 25.38 19.42
CA GLY A 33 9.84 26.14 18.97
C GLY A 33 10.08 25.95 17.47
N GLU A 34 11.09 26.64 16.94
CA GLU A 34 11.34 26.69 15.49
C GLU A 34 12.08 25.47 14.96
N ARG A 35 12.78 24.72 15.84
CA ARG A 35 13.64 23.60 15.44
C ARG A 35 12.92 22.26 15.27
N LYS A 36 11.84 22.06 16.02
CA LYS A 36 11.09 20.80 16.05
C LYS A 36 9.62 21.13 15.96
N ILE A 37 8.90 20.25 15.29
CA ILE A 37 7.45 20.34 15.20
C ILE A 37 6.84 20.40 16.61
N ASN A 38 5.84 21.26 16.82
CA ASN A 38 5.19 21.41 18.11
C ASN A 38 4.62 20.06 18.56
N HIS A 39 4.99 19.61 19.75
CA HIS A 39 4.59 18.30 20.27
C HIS A 39 4.44 18.34 21.79
N TRP A 40 3.64 17.41 22.31
CA TRP A 40 3.57 17.11 23.72
C TRP A 40 4.66 16.11 24.10
N ALA A 41 5.27 16.34 25.26
CA ALA A 41 6.24 15.45 25.87
C ALA A 41 5.88 15.19 27.33
N HIS A 42 6.10 13.96 27.79
CA HIS A 42 5.97 13.62 29.20
C HIS A 42 6.96 14.42 30.05
N ILE A 43 6.54 14.77 31.26
CA ILE A 43 7.44 15.32 32.27
C ILE A 43 8.32 14.18 32.79
N GLY A 44 9.64 14.28 32.56
CA GLY A 44 10.62 13.25 32.94
C GLY A 44 10.91 12.21 31.84
N VAL A 45 11.58 11.10 32.21
CA VAL A 45 12.02 10.02 31.28
C VAL A 45 10.95 8.93 31.16
N ARG A 46 9.70 9.32 30.89
CA ARG A 46 8.61 8.36 30.68
C ARG A 46 8.15 8.44 29.23
N SER A 47 8.42 7.42 28.43
CA SER A 47 7.58 7.13 27.26
C SER A 47 6.51 6.16 27.73
N CYS A 48 5.24 6.47 27.47
CA CYS A 48 4.14 5.57 27.82
C CYS A 48 3.83 4.53 26.73
N ASP A 49 4.53 4.61 25.59
CA ASP A 49 4.44 3.66 24.50
C ASP A 49 5.88 3.33 24.04
N PRO A 50 6.30 2.06 24.09
CA PRO A 50 7.62 1.66 23.60
C PRO A 50 7.77 1.82 22.09
N TRP A 51 6.67 1.86 21.33
CA TRP A 51 6.66 2.03 19.87
C TRP A 51 6.75 3.50 19.43
N TRP A 52 6.90 4.41 20.38
CA TRP A 52 6.94 5.83 20.11
C TRP A 52 8.15 6.21 19.24
N GLU A 53 7.88 6.89 18.13
CA GLU A 53 8.91 7.58 17.33
C GLU A 53 8.69 9.11 17.26
N PRO A 54 9.76 9.89 17.01
CA PRO A 54 9.63 11.32 16.73
C PRO A 54 8.81 11.56 15.45
N GLU A 55 7.73 12.32 15.58
CA GLU A 55 6.87 12.66 14.44
C GLU A 55 7.56 13.66 13.48
N THR A 56 7.57 13.32 12.19
CA THR A 56 8.06 14.20 11.11
C THR A 56 6.92 15.02 10.48
N GLU A 57 7.25 16.02 9.66
CA GLU A 57 6.25 16.78 8.92
C GLU A 57 5.50 15.91 7.90
N TRP A 58 6.19 14.94 7.27
CA TRP A 58 5.58 13.95 6.37
C TRP A 58 4.52 13.12 7.12
N HIS A 59 4.87 12.64 8.32
CA HIS A 59 3.99 11.87 9.19
C HIS A 59 2.75 12.69 9.61
N ARG A 60 2.95 13.94 10.04
CA ARG A 60 1.84 14.83 10.42
C ARG A 60 0.95 15.20 9.25
N THR A 61 1.53 15.44 8.08
CA THR A 61 0.76 15.75 6.85
C THR A 61 -0.14 14.57 6.48
N TRP A 62 0.40 13.35 6.55
CA TRP A 62 -0.37 12.14 6.34
C TRP A 62 -1.54 12.00 7.31
N LYS A 63 -1.28 12.11 8.62
CA LYS A 63 -2.32 12.07 9.66
C LYS A 63 -3.42 13.11 9.45
N SER A 64 -3.05 14.30 8.98
CA SER A 64 -3.97 15.43 8.76
C SER A 64 -4.97 15.21 7.63
N ASN A 65 -4.87 14.11 6.86
CA ASN A 65 -5.92 13.70 5.92
C ASN A 65 -7.12 13.03 6.61
N TYR A 66 -7.02 12.77 7.91
CA TYR A 66 -8.04 12.08 8.69
C TYR A 66 -8.59 12.96 9.82
N PRO A 67 -9.82 12.69 10.29
CA PRO A 67 -10.40 13.38 11.44
C PRO A 67 -9.54 13.30 12.70
N VAL A 68 -9.58 14.32 13.54
CA VAL A 68 -8.72 14.45 14.75
C VAL A 68 -8.98 13.32 15.75
N GLU A 69 -10.23 12.88 15.85
CA GLU A 69 -10.68 11.78 16.71
C GLU A 69 -10.10 10.43 16.28
N TRP A 70 -9.72 10.27 15.01
CA TRP A 70 -9.10 9.04 14.50
C TRP A 70 -7.58 9.02 14.64
N GLN A 71 -6.95 10.17 14.92
CA GLN A 71 -5.50 10.29 15.06
C GLN A 71 -5.02 9.90 16.46
N GLU A 72 -3.86 9.26 16.61
CA GLU A 72 -3.27 8.92 17.93
C GLU A 72 -4.28 8.22 18.87
N VAL A 73 -4.86 7.12 18.41
CA VAL A 73 -5.91 6.39 19.14
C VAL A 73 -5.28 5.27 19.97
N PHE A 74 -5.61 5.26 21.26
CA PHE A 74 -5.13 4.25 22.20
C PHE A 74 -5.88 2.95 22.00
N LEU A 75 -5.11 1.88 21.89
CA LEU A 75 -5.58 0.51 21.82
C LEU A 75 -4.95 -0.28 22.96
N THR A 76 -5.74 -1.16 23.55
CA THR A 76 -5.31 -2.08 24.60
C THR A 76 -5.49 -3.49 24.07
N ASP A 77 -4.48 -4.33 24.20
CA ASP A 77 -4.62 -5.77 23.95
C ASP A 77 -5.36 -6.42 25.12
N GLU A 78 -6.43 -7.16 24.80
CA GLU A 78 -7.31 -7.74 25.83
C GLU A 78 -6.67 -8.91 26.58
N GLU A 79 -5.64 -9.56 26.02
CA GLU A 79 -4.99 -10.72 26.62
C GLU A 79 -3.81 -10.33 27.52
N THR A 80 -3.06 -9.31 27.12
CA THR A 80 -1.80 -8.88 27.76
C THR A 80 -1.91 -7.57 28.54
N ASP A 81 -3.00 -6.81 28.37
CA ASP A 81 -3.17 -5.42 28.84
C ASP A 81 -2.09 -4.43 28.31
N GLU A 82 -1.35 -4.83 27.26
CA GLU A 82 -0.41 -3.95 26.56
C GLU A 82 -1.15 -2.81 25.87
N LYS A 83 -0.58 -1.60 25.93
CA LYS A 83 -1.20 -0.37 25.41
C LYS A 83 -0.32 0.28 24.37
N HIS A 84 -0.88 0.51 23.20
CA HIS A 84 -0.19 1.15 22.09
C HIS A 84 -1.04 2.21 21.42
N ILE A 85 -0.37 3.15 20.77
CA ILE A 85 -0.98 4.29 20.10
C ILE A 85 -0.97 4.03 18.60
N ALA A 86 -2.16 3.84 18.03
CA ALA A 86 -2.33 3.81 16.59
C ALA A 86 -2.22 5.23 16.02
N ASP A 87 -1.45 5.40 14.95
CA ASP A 87 -1.34 6.68 14.25
C ASP A 87 -2.69 7.15 13.73
N ILE A 88 -3.43 6.25 13.10
CA ILE A 88 -4.82 6.41 12.67
C ILE A 88 -5.60 5.14 12.99
N ARG A 89 -6.78 5.28 13.59
CA ARG A 89 -7.81 4.24 13.64
C ARG A 89 -9.12 4.79 13.10
N THR A 90 -9.56 4.21 11.98
CA THR A 90 -10.82 4.59 11.33
C THR A 90 -12.04 4.06 12.09
N SER A 91 -13.23 4.59 11.79
CA SER A 91 -14.50 4.05 12.30
C SER A 91 -14.78 2.60 11.84
N HIS A 92 -14.08 2.13 10.82
CA HIS A 92 -14.20 0.78 10.27
C HIS A 92 -13.12 -0.18 10.83
N ASN A 93 -12.50 0.17 11.95
CA ASN A 93 -11.45 -0.61 12.61
C ASN A 93 -10.18 -0.86 11.77
N LEU A 94 -9.98 -0.15 10.65
CA LEU A 94 -8.70 -0.14 9.95
C LEU A 94 -7.72 0.75 10.73
N VAL A 95 -6.57 0.19 11.07
CA VAL A 95 -5.40 0.92 11.58
C VAL A 95 -4.48 1.29 10.41
N VAL A 96 -4.06 2.56 10.36
CA VAL A 96 -3.06 3.02 9.39
C VAL A 96 -1.86 3.53 10.17
N GLU A 97 -0.74 2.82 10.06
CA GLU A 97 0.53 3.21 10.69
C GLU A 97 1.46 3.83 9.66
N PHE A 98 2.10 4.93 10.01
CA PHE A 98 3.10 5.56 9.17
C PHE A 98 4.49 5.28 9.75
N GLN A 99 5.41 4.88 8.89
CA GLN A 99 6.77 4.57 9.32
C GLN A 99 7.77 5.42 8.53
N HIS A 100 8.43 6.35 9.23
CA HIS A 100 9.57 7.06 8.67
C HIS A 100 10.87 6.36 9.06
N SER A 101 11.11 6.15 10.36
CA SER A 101 12.38 5.64 10.87
C SER A 101 12.64 4.18 10.52
N TYR A 102 13.85 3.69 10.81
CA TYR A 102 14.11 2.25 10.75
C TYR A 102 13.21 1.53 11.76
N LEU A 103 12.51 0.49 11.29
CA LEU A 103 11.71 -0.41 12.10
C LEU A 103 12.24 -1.83 11.86
N ASP A 104 12.64 -2.50 12.93
CA ASP A 104 13.11 -3.88 12.83
C ASP A 104 11.94 -4.85 12.59
N LYS A 105 12.29 -6.04 12.10
CA LYS A 105 11.30 -7.04 11.68
C LYS A 105 10.48 -7.60 12.86
N ALA A 106 11.09 -7.74 14.04
CA ALA A 106 10.41 -8.27 15.21
C ALA A 106 9.37 -7.28 15.72
N GLU A 107 9.75 -6.00 15.84
CA GLU A 107 8.83 -4.93 16.23
C GLU A 107 7.69 -4.78 15.22
N ARG A 108 7.99 -4.74 13.92
CA ARG A 108 6.96 -4.70 12.85
C ARG A 108 5.98 -5.87 12.96
N THR A 109 6.49 -7.08 13.20
CA THR A 109 5.64 -8.29 13.35
C THR A 109 4.79 -8.22 14.62
N SER A 110 5.32 -7.68 15.72
CA SER A 110 4.59 -7.46 16.97
C SER A 110 3.43 -6.47 16.75
N ARG A 111 3.69 -5.34 16.10
CA ARG A 111 2.66 -4.35 15.71
C ARG A 111 1.58 -4.94 14.81
N GLU A 112 1.99 -5.72 13.79
CA GLU A 112 1.07 -6.42 12.89
C GLU A 112 0.12 -7.38 13.63
N ARG A 113 0.64 -8.15 14.59
CA ARG A 113 -0.16 -9.06 15.42
C ARG A 113 -1.10 -8.33 16.37
N PHE A 114 -0.66 -7.22 16.93
CA PHE A 114 -1.43 -6.41 17.85
C PHE A 114 -2.62 -5.74 17.13
N TYR A 115 -2.37 -5.01 16.04
CA TYR A 115 -3.42 -4.26 15.34
C TYR A 115 -4.29 -5.11 14.40
N LYS A 116 -3.76 -6.21 13.86
CA LYS A 116 -4.46 -7.16 12.98
C LYS A 116 -4.92 -6.51 11.67
N ASN A 117 -6.07 -5.83 11.66
CA ASN A 117 -6.60 -5.12 10.49
C ASN A 117 -5.87 -3.78 10.30
N MET A 118 -4.68 -3.85 9.71
CA MET A 118 -3.84 -2.67 9.52
C MET A 118 -3.20 -2.59 8.13
N VAL A 119 -2.70 -1.41 7.80
CA VAL A 119 -1.87 -1.14 6.63
C VAL A 119 -0.71 -0.23 7.01
N TRP A 120 0.47 -0.52 6.47
CA TRP A 120 1.65 0.32 6.62
C TRP A 120 1.71 1.35 5.50
N ILE A 121 2.10 2.59 5.84
CA ILE A 121 2.57 3.58 4.88
C ILE A 121 4.00 3.96 5.24
N VAL A 122 4.92 3.69 4.33
CA VAL A 122 6.36 3.82 4.54
C VAL A 122 6.87 5.02 3.76
N ASP A 123 7.63 5.87 4.44
CA ASP A 123 8.33 6.97 3.78
C ASP A 123 9.49 6.44 2.93
N GLY A 124 9.26 6.31 1.63
CA GLY A 124 10.25 5.91 0.65
C GLY A 124 11.27 6.99 0.32
N THR A 125 11.17 8.18 0.93
CA THR A 125 12.12 9.29 0.75
C THR A 125 13.21 9.35 1.81
N ARG A 126 13.10 8.56 2.90
CA ARG A 126 14.08 8.57 4.00
C ARG A 126 15.51 8.33 3.52
N LEU A 127 15.74 7.27 2.74
CA LEU A 127 17.07 6.95 2.23
C LEU A 127 17.20 7.44 0.79
N LYS A 128 18.25 8.22 0.52
CA LYS A 128 18.53 8.80 -0.82
C LYS A 128 18.56 7.77 -1.96
N ARG A 129 18.85 6.50 -1.65
CA ARG A 129 18.95 5.41 -2.62
C ARG A 129 17.64 4.64 -2.86
N ASP A 130 16.63 4.81 -2.01
CA ASP A 130 15.40 4.00 -2.10
C ASP A 130 14.61 4.33 -3.38
N TYR A 131 14.41 5.60 -3.70
CA TYR A 131 13.71 5.98 -4.93
C TYR A 131 14.48 5.62 -6.23
N PRO A 132 15.79 5.88 -6.36
CA PRO A 132 16.57 5.39 -7.50
C PRO A 132 16.53 3.86 -7.64
N ARG A 133 16.59 3.12 -6.51
CA ARG A 133 16.45 1.66 -6.51
C ARG A 133 15.07 1.24 -7.03
N PHE A 134 14.01 1.88 -6.54
CA PHE A 134 12.64 1.65 -7.02
C PHE A 134 12.51 1.87 -8.53
N LEU A 135 13.04 2.99 -9.05
CA LEU A 135 12.98 3.30 -10.49
C LEU A 135 13.69 2.23 -11.34
N LYS A 136 14.88 1.79 -10.92
CA LYS A 136 15.61 0.73 -11.62
C LYS A 136 14.83 -0.60 -11.59
N GLY A 137 14.31 -0.99 -10.43
CA GLY A 137 13.55 -2.22 -10.27
C GLY A 137 12.22 -2.23 -11.04
N ARG A 138 11.62 -1.04 -11.22
CA ARG A 138 10.38 -0.83 -11.97
C ARG A 138 10.45 -1.28 -13.43
N GLU A 139 11.64 -1.25 -14.04
CA GLU A 139 11.86 -1.73 -15.42
C GLU A 139 11.48 -3.21 -15.58
N ASN A 140 11.52 -3.98 -14.49
CA ASN A 140 11.20 -5.41 -14.47
C ASN A 140 9.74 -5.72 -14.12
N PHE A 141 8.88 -4.69 -13.96
CA PHE A 141 7.48 -4.90 -13.60
C PHE A 141 6.71 -5.52 -14.76
N ARG A 142 6.02 -6.63 -14.48
CA ARG A 142 5.21 -7.33 -15.48
C ARG A 142 3.75 -6.98 -15.29
N ASN A 143 3.14 -6.39 -16.31
CA ASN A 143 1.71 -6.10 -16.32
C ASN A 143 0.88 -7.37 -16.11
N THR A 144 -0.23 -7.22 -15.40
CA THR A 144 -1.30 -8.21 -15.37
C THR A 144 -2.44 -7.78 -16.29
N ASN A 145 -3.52 -8.56 -16.34
CA ASN A 145 -4.76 -8.16 -16.99
C ASN A 145 -5.49 -7.04 -16.24
N MET A 146 -5.12 -6.76 -14.98
CA MET A 146 -5.67 -5.67 -14.18
C MET A 146 -4.75 -4.45 -14.27
N ARG A 147 -5.31 -3.32 -14.71
CA ARG A 147 -4.56 -2.06 -14.82
C ARG A 147 -4.04 -1.64 -13.45
N GLY A 148 -2.77 -1.24 -13.40
CA GLY A 148 -2.12 -0.79 -12.16
C GLY A 148 -1.70 -1.94 -11.23
N ILE A 149 -1.88 -3.20 -11.65
CA ILE A 149 -1.43 -4.37 -10.91
C ILE A 149 -0.28 -5.05 -11.66
N PHE A 150 0.81 -5.31 -10.94
CA PHE A 150 2.06 -5.84 -11.48
C PHE A 150 2.51 -7.09 -10.75
N LYS A 151 3.16 -7.99 -11.50
CA LYS A 151 3.96 -9.09 -10.97
C LYS A 151 5.43 -8.68 -10.97
N VAL A 152 6.11 -8.90 -9.85
CA VAL A 152 7.52 -8.53 -9.65
C VAL A 152 8.28 -9.73 -9.12
N ASP A 153 9.34 -10.14 -9.80
CA ASP A 153 10.13 -11.33 -9.47
C ASP A 153 11.12 -11.04 -8.32
N LEU A 154 12.08 -10.14 -8.59
CA LEU A 154 13.15 -9.71 -7.68
C LEU A 154 12.70 -8.48 -6.87
N ILE A 155 11.68 -8.64 -6.03
CA ILE A 155 11.10 -7.52 -5.25
C ILE A 155 12.10 -6.91 -4.24
N GLU A 156 13.08 -7.69 -3.80
CA GLU A 156 14.20 -7.30 -2.97
C GLU A 156 15.15 -6.31 -3.65
N GLU A 157 15.17 -6.27 -4.97
CA GLU A 157 15.89 -5.24 -5.73
C GLU A 157 15.08 -3.93 -5.82
N VAL A 158 13.83 -3.92 -5.37
CA VAL A 158 12.92 -2.77 -5.47
C VAL A 158 12.75 -2.10 -4.11
N PHE A 159 12.36 -2.87 -3.09
CA PHE A 159 12.00 -2.36 -1.76
C PHE A 159 12.92 -2.90 -0.66
N PRO A 160 13.00 -2.21 0.49
CA PRO A 160 13.83 -2.67 1.60
C PRO A 160 13.34 -4.01 2.16
N GLU A 161 14.29 -4.90 2.50
CA GLU A 161 14.01 -6.29 2.90
C GLU A 161 13.08 -6.41 4.12
N ASN A 162 13.19 -5.49 5.08
CA ASN A 162 12.38 -5.48 6.30
C ASN A 162 10.87 -5.38 6.03
N TRP A 163 10.45 -4.93 4.85
CA TRP A 163 9.04 -4.82 4.47
C TRP A 163 8.52 -6.02 3.66
N LEU A 164 9.39 -6.77 3.00
CA LEU A 164 9.00 -7.81 2.01
C LEU A 164 8.27 -9.02 2.61
N THR A 165 8.38 -9.20 3.92
CA THR A 165 7.79 -10.31 4.66
C THR A 165 6.62 -9.85 5.54
N SER A 166 6.02 -8.70 5.23
CA SER A 166 4.88 -8.18 6.00
C SER A 166 3.67 -9.06 5.79
N SER A 167 2.92 -9.30 6.87
CA SER A 167 1.67 -10.04 6.83
C SER A 167 0.48 -9.18 6.39
N VAL A 168 0.68 -7.86 6.31
CA VAL A 168 -0.32 -6.87 5.93
C VAL A 168 0.14 -6.07 4.71
N PRO A 169 -0.73 -5.31 4.04
CA PRO A 169 -0.31 -4.45 2.94
C PRO A 169 0.70 -3.40 3.38
N VAL A 170 1.71 -3.17 2.55
CA VAL A 170 2.74 -2.14 2.76
C VAL A 170 2.74 -1.17 1.59
N ILE A 171 2.42 0.08 1.86
CA ILE A 171 2.37 1.15 0.88
C ILE A 171 3.63 1.99 0.97
N PHE A 172 4.37 2.10 -0.13
CA PHE A 172 5.51 2.99 -0.23
C PHE A 172 5.11 4.34 -0.84
N ASP A 173 5.45 5.41 -0.13
CA ASP A 173 5.26 6.78 -0.56
C ASP A 173 6.60 7.42 -0.91
N PHE A 174 6.81 7.77 -2.18
CA PHE A 174 8.03 8.45 -2.63
C PHE A 174 7.84 9.96 -2.84
N LYS A 175 6.69 10.51 -2.45
CA LYS A 175 6.41 11.93 -2.59
C LYS A 175 7.16 12.72 -1.52
N VAL A 176 8.11 13.54 -1.97
CA VAL A 176 8.76 14.53 -1.12
C VAL A 176 7.72 15.60 -0.72
N LEU A 177 7.86 16.18 0.47
CA LEU A 177 7.05 17.32 0.89
C LEU A 177 7.16 18.46 -0.13
N GLY A 178 6.01 18.99 -0.55
CA GLY A 178 5.92 20.04 -1.58
C GLY A 178 5.12 19.63 -2.83
N THR A 179 5.08 20.51 -3.82
CA THR A 179 4.47 20.24 -5.12
C THR A 179 5.44 19.54 -6.04
N ILE A 180 4.93 18.56 -6.78
CA ILE A 180 5.64 17.97 -7.91
C ILE A 180 5.00 18.54 -9.16
N ASP A 181 5.74 19.35 -9.90
CA ASP A 181 5.20 20.06 -11.06
C ASP A 181 4.90 19.13 -12.24
N ASN A 182 5.58 17.97 -12.29
CA ASN A 182 5.34 16.95 -13.29
C ASN A 182 4.20 16.00 -12.87
N ILE A 183 3.06 16.09 -13.55
CA ILE A 183 1.89 15.23 -13.31
C ILE A 183 2.18 13.74 -13.56
N ASN A 184 3.14 13.43 -14.44
CA ASN A 184 3.53 12.07 -14.80
C ASN A 184 4.65 11.50 -13.92
N ASP A 185 5.08 12.23 -12.89
CA ASP A 185 6.07 11.71 -11.94
C ASP A 185 5.48 10.52 -11.16
N PHE A 186 6.22 9.41 -11.15
CA PHE A 186 5.90 8.21 -10.41
C PHE A 186 5.68 8.45 -8.90
N ARG A 187 6.31 9.48 -8.33
CA ARG A 187 6.12 9.91 -6.93
C ARG A 187 4.70 10.41 -6.64
N ASN A 188 3.87 10.69 -7.65
CA ASN A 188 2.49 11.08 -7.46
C ASN A 188 1.57 9.90 -7.07
N LEU A 189 2.02 8.67 -7.29
CA LEU A 189 1.31 7.45 -6.94
C LEU A 189 1.89 6.82 -5.67
N LEU A 190 1.09 5.95 -5.07
CA LEU A 190 1.49 5.06 -4.00
C LEU A 190 1.72 3.66 -4.57
N TYR A 191 2.67 2.94 -3.98
CA TYR A 191 3.03 1.59 -4.40
C TYR A 191 2.76 0.59 -3.28
N CYS A 192 1.67 -0.17 -3.40
CA CYS A 192 1.21 -1.10 -2.38
C CYS A 192 1.72 -2.52 -2.68
N LEU A 193 2.63 -3.01 -1.85
CA LEU A 193 3.01 -4.42 -1.80
C LEU A 193 1.89 -5.20 -1.11
N ILE A 194 1.26 -6.10 -1.85
CA ILE A 194 0.17 -6.93 -1.34
C ILE A 194 0.79 -8.15 -0.64
N PRO A 195 0.30 -8.57 0.54
CA PRO A 195 0.89 -9.66 1.32
C PRO A 195 0.53 -11.04 0.74
N VAL A 196 0.83 -11.25 -0.54
CA VAL A 196 0.59 -12.49 -1.28
C VAL A 196 1.70 -12.73 -2.31
N ARG A 197 2.04 -14.00 -2.52
CA ARG A 197 2.97 -14.45 -3.56
C ARG A 197 2.27 -15.39 -4.53
N ILE A 198 2.51 -15.21 -5.82
CA ILE A 198 2.01 -16.09 -6.88
C ILE A 198 3.21 -16.77 -7.55
N GLY A 199 3.52 -17.99 -7.12
CA GLY A 199 4.80 -18.62 -7.41
C GLY A 199 5.93 -17.77 -6.84
N ARG A 200 6.91 -17.41 -7.68
CA ARG A 200 8.01 -16.51 -7.31
C ARG A 200 7.64 -15.02 -7.26
N TYR A 201 6.52 -14.62 -7.87
CA TYR A 201 6.20 -13.21 -8.04
C TYR A 201 5.54 -12.60 -6.80
N ALA A 202 6.03 -11.44 -6.37
CA ALA A 202 5.29 -10.48 -5.55
C ALA A 202 4.23 -9.75 -6.39
N ILE A 203 3.17 -9.30 -5.72
CA ILE A 203 2.10 -8.51 -6.33
C ILE A 203 2.18 -7.07 -5.83
N LEU A 204 2.28 -6.13 -6.77
CA LEU A 204 2.34 -4.70 -6.49
C LEU A 204 1.15 -3.99 -7.14
N ALA A 205 0.52 -3.09 -6.39
CA ALA A 205 -0.55 -2.24 -6.88
C ALA A 205 -0.13 -0.76 -6.89
N GLU A 206 -0.44 -0.07 -7.98
CA GLU A 206 -0.35 1.38 -8.10
C GLU A 206 -1.66 2.03 -7.71
N ILE A 207 -1.59 2.94 -6.74
CA ILE A 207 -2.78 3.52 -6.12
C ILE A 207 -2.64 5.04 -6.08
N PRO A 208 -3.58 5.80 -6.66
CA PRO A 208 -3.63 7.24 -6.44
C PRO A 208 -3.81 7.54 -4.95
N ARG A 209 -3.05 8.49 -4.41
CA ARG A 209 -3.10 8.82 -2.97
C ARG A 209 -4.51 9.11 -2.47
N LYS A 210 -5.27 9.92 -3.22
CA LYS A 210 -6.65 10.25 -2.90
C LYS A 210 -7.57 9.02 -2.90
N ALA A 211 -7.32 8.05 -3.78
CA ALA A 211 -8.09 6.82 -3.81
C ALA A 211 -7.86 5.97 -2.56
N PHE A 212 -6.61 5.86 -2.09
CA PHE A 212 -6.30 5.18 -0.83
C PHE A 212 -7.00 5.87 0.35
N ILE A 213 -6.84 7.20 0.50
CA ILE A 213 -7.45 7.98 1.59
C ILE A 213 -8.98 7.83 1.58
N ASN A 214 -9.61 7.92 0.41
CA ASN A 214 -11.05 7.75 0.32
C ASN A 214 -11.48 6.33 0.72
N ALA A 215 -10.76 5.30 0.24
CA ALA A 215 -11.07 3.91 0.54
C ALA A 215 -10.86 3.56 2.03
N SER A 216 -9.90 4.18 2.71
CA SER A 216 -9.71 4.00 4.15
C SER A 216 -10.79 4.71 4.96
N ILE A 217 -11.22 5.91 4.52
CA ILE A 217 -12.30 6.67 5.17
C ILE A 217 -13.65 5.97 4.99
N ASP A 218 -13.98 5.54 3.78
CA ASP A 218 -15.27 4.90 3.46
C ASP A 218 -15.36 3.43 3.90
N GLY A 219 -14.26 2.87 4.43
CA GLY A 219 -14.20 1.50 4.93
C GLY A 219 -14.02 0.42 3.86
N SER A 220 -13.97 0.78 2.58
CA SER A 220 -13.84 -0.19 1.49
C SER A 220 -12.44 -0.75 1.32
N TRP A 221 -11.40 -0.14 1.92
CA TRP A 221 -10.01 -0.58 1.79
C TRP A 221 -9.81 -2.05 2.20
N SER A 222 -10.13 -2.40 3.44
CA SER A 222 -9.87 -3.76 3.97
C SER A 222 -10.60 -4.83 3.16
N LEU A 223 -11.87 -4.59 2.83
CA LEU A 223 -12.67 -5.52 2.03
C LEU A 223 -12.10 -5.70 0.63
N ARG A 224 -11.76 -4.61 -0.08
CA ARG A 224 -11.17 -4.67 -1.43
C ARG A 224 -9.85 -5.42 -1.44
N VAL A 225 -9.00 -5.21 -0.44
CA VAL A 225 -7.72 -5.92 -0.33
C VAL A 225 -7.94 -7.40 -0.08
N GLN A 226 -8.86 -7.75 0.83
CA GLN A 226 -9.20 -9.13 1.12
C GLN A 226 -9.74 -9.84 -0.13
N GLU A 227 -10.78 -9.30 -0.76
CA GLU A 227 -11.35 -9.83 -1.99
C GLU A 227 -10.30 -9.96 -3.11
N PHE A 228 -9.39 -8.99 -3.23
CA PHE A 228 -8.31 -9.05 -4.21
C PHE A 228 -7.35 -10.21 -3.94
N ILE A 229 -6.92 -10.42 -2.69
CA ILE A 229 -6.05 -11.53 -2.30
C ILE A 229 -6.76 -12.88 -2.51
N GLU A 230 -8.03 -12.98 -2.12
CA GLU A 230 -8.84 -14.17 -2.34
C GLU A 230 -8.89 -14.51 -3.83
N ASN A 231 -9.26 -13.55 -4.69
CA ASN A 231 -9.32 -13.75 -6.14
C ASN A 231 -7.98 -14.17 -6.77
N LEU A 232 -6.85 -13.76 -6.20
CA LEU A 232 -5.52 -14.16 -6.67
C LEU A 232 -5.12 -15.56 -6.24
N THR A 233 -5.62 -16.02 -5.09
CA THR A 233 -5.27 -17.32 -4.49
C THR A 233 -6.25 -18.43 -4.83
N GLN A 234 -7.47 -18.11 -5.28
CA GLN A 234 -8.43 -19.11 -5.74
C GLN A 234 -7.82 -19.97 -6.87
N PRO A 235 -7.93 -21.32 -6.77
CA PRO A 235 -7.56 -22.17 -7.89
C PRO A 235 -8.43 -21.80 -9.08
N LYS A 236 -7.79 -21.49 -10.21
CA LYS A 236 -8.55 -21.36 -11.46
C LYS A 236 -9.29 -22.67 -11.68
N PRO A 237 -10.61 -22.65 -11.98
CA PRO A 237 -11.30 -23.87 -12.33
C PRO A 237 -10.50 -24.56 -13.42
N GLU A 238 -10.22 -25.86 -13.24
CA GLU A 238 -9.64 -26.68 -14.29
C GLU A 238 -10.41 -26.35 -15.55
N ARG A 239 -9.71 -25.90 -16.59
CA ARG A 239 -10.29 -25.94 -17.92
C ARG A 239 -10.64 -27.41 -18.11
N GLN A 240 -11.91 -27.76 -17.94
CA GLN A 240 -12.42 -29.03 -18.44
C GLN A 240 -11.87 -29.10 -19.85
N ASN A 241 -11.01 -30.08 -20.09
CA ASN A 241 -10.46 -30.34 -21.41
C ASN A 241 -11.66 -30.47 -22.32
N GLN A 242 -11.99 -29.39 -23.05
CA GLN A 242 -12.81 -29.50 -24.22
C GLN A 242 -12.02 -30.44 -25.10
N ILE A 243 -12.51 -31.68 -25.18
CA ILE A 243 -12.10 -32.64 -26.20
C ILE A 243 -12.06 -31.82 -27.49
N PRO A 244 -10.90 -31.71 -28.17
CA PRO A 244 -10.87 -30.97 -29.42
C PRO A 244 -11.95 -31.58 -30.31
N GLU A 245 -12.95 -30.78 -30.66
CA GLU A 245 -13.93 -31.19 -31.66
C GLU A 245 -13.16 -31.75 -32.85
N PRO A 246 -13.52 -32.94 -33.36
CA PRO A 246 -12.83 -33.49 -34.52
C PRO A 246 -12.85 -32.42 -35.60
N GLN A 247 -11.67 -31.96 -36.01
CA GLN A 247 -11.53 -31.05 -37.12
C GLN A 247 -12.19 -31.70 -38.32
N VAL A 248 -13.41 -31.28 -38.65
CA VAL A 248 -14.03 -31.59 -39.93
C VAL A 248 -13.10 -30.95 -40.94
N GLN A 249 -12.32 -31.79 -41.63
CA GLN A 249 -11.59 -31.37 -42.81
C GLN A 249 -12.63 -30.88 -43.82
N VAL A 250 -12.89 -29.57 -43.80
CA VAL A 250 -13.57 -28.91 -44.90
C VAL A 250 -12.60 -29.04 -46.07
N ARG A 251 -12.84 -30.03 -46.92
CA ARG A 251 -12.20 -30.13 -48.23
C ARG A 251 -12.46 -28.81 -48.94
N LYS A 252 -11.44 -27.95 -49.02
CA LYS A 252 -11.48 -26.79 -49.91
C LYS A 252 -11.61 -27.36 -51.32
N ASN A 253 -12.81 -27.25 -51.90
CA ASN A 253 -13.01 -27.58 -53.31
C ASN A 253 -12.06 -26.70 -54.12
N GLU A 254 -11.12 -27.32 -54.84
CA GLU A 254 -10.30 -26.58 -55.78
C GLU A 254 -11.21 -25.91 -56.83
N PRO A 255 -10.97 -24.63 -57.16
CA PRO A 255 -11.73 -23.95 -58.19
C PRO A 255 -11.60 -24.71 -59.52
N SER A 256 -12.74 -24.98 -60.14
CA SER A 256 -12.84 -25.71 -61.41
C SER A 256 -12.29 -24.93 -62.61
N HIS A 257 -11.93 -23.65 -62.43
CA HIS A 257 -11.41 -22.76 -63.45
C HIS A 257 -10.16 -22.03 -62.94
N TYR A 258 -9.21 -21.76 -63.82
CA TYR A 258 -8.08 -20.87 -63.57
C TYR A 258 -8.06 -19.76 -64.62
N PHE A 259 -7.53 -18.59 -64.27
CA PHE A 259 -7.37 -17.49 -65.22
C PHE A 259 -6.13 -17.72 -66.09
N ASP A 260 -6.29 -17.71 -67.42
CA ASP A 260 -5.18 -17.75 -68.36
C ASP A 260 -4.86 -16.32 -68.83
N PRO A 261 -3.78 -15.69 -68.34
CA PRO A 261 -3.44 -14.32 -68.69
C PRO A 261 -3.03 -14.15 -70.15
N ARG A 262 -2.68 -15.23 -70.88
CA ARG A 262 -2.35 -15.14 -72.32
C ARG A 262 -3.60 -15.08 -73.19
N LYS A 263 -4.73 -15.59 -72.69
CA LYS A 263 -6.03 -15.60 -73.40
C LYS A 263 -7.05 -14.64 -72.76
N ASN A 264 -6.65 -13.93 -71.70
CA ASN A 264 -7.45 -13.01 -70.91
C ASN A 264 -8.84 -13.56 -70.53
N LYS A 265 -8.92 -14.86 -70.17
CA LYS A 265 -10.18 -15.53 -69.81
C LYS A 265 -9.97 -16.69 -68.84
N PHE A 266 -11.03 -17.05 -68.11
CA PHE A 266 -11.05 -18.21 -67.23
C PHE A 266 -11.21 -19.51 -68.05
N ILE A 267 -10.34 -20.49 -67.80
CA ILE A 267 -10.31 -21.80 -68.45
C ILE A 267 -10.65 -22.88 -67.44
N LYS A 268 -11.59 -23.76 -67.79
CA LYS A 268 -11.97 -24.93 -66.99
C LYS A 268 -10.81 -25.93 -66.92
N LYS A 269 -10.40 -26.32 -65.70
CA LYS A 269 -9.44 -27.41 -65.49
C LYS A 269 -10.07 -28.71 -66.01
N ARG A 270 -9.45 -29.38 -66.99
CA ARG A 270 -9.82 -30.75 -67.37
C ARG A 270 -9.21 -31.69 -66.33
N ARG A 271 -10.05 -32.52 -65.69
CA ARG A 271 -9.57 -33.63 -64.86
C ARG A 271 -9.00 -34.70 -65.82
N LEU A 272 -7.75 -35.10 -65.60
CA LEU A 272 -7.17 -36.31 -66.19
C LEU A 272 -7.72 -37.53 -65.47
#